data_AF-A0A1C7MM25-F1
#
_entry.id   AF-A0A1C7MM25-F1
#
_cell.length_a   1.000
_cell.length_b   1.000
_cell.length_c   1.000
_cell.angle_alpha   90.00
_cell.angle_beta   90.00
_cell.angle_gamma   90.00
#
_symmetry.space_group_name_H-M   'P 1'
#
loop_
_entity.id
_entity.type
_entity.pdbx_description
1 polymer ?
#
loop_
_entity_poly.entity_id
_entity_poly.type
_entity_poly.pdbx_seq_one_letter_code
_entity_poly.pdbx_strand_id
1 'polypeptide(L)'
;MDTHEHAADGKLVTWVLAPRSDPATLDFMCACETFRRHAIVAETGIGKKPELREVTGYGIASVFTLPSNRGKGYARHMMCLLHWVLAPRSVLPFEFPATWGAPPDREIAARRGMGVAQFSVLYSDVGPDFYRACGPERDSRTGGRTSFTFLPDKGVGAFVVQRTMSFTPNLEPVLPSNTWGVLLLPAGASDLGAALAETSLHGLPSFVAWTLDLRTSPRTLVVTRLRANTSTLPRLLNLMKDAARKADVEKIEIWYLPDKLQAVANEQGWKTAERLEHLSAVKWYGRKSEADIDWVFNEKFCWC
;
A
#
# COMPACT_ATOMS: atom_id res chain seq x y z
N MET A 1 20.06 -3.63 -1.18
CA MET A 1 18.61 -3.45 -0.91
C MET A 1 18.17 -4.48 0.13
N ASP A 2 18.58 -5.73 -0.03
CA ASP A 2 18.20 -6.90 0.80
C ASP A 2 18.62 -6.85 2.28
N THR A 3 19.41 -5.85 2.68
CA THR A 3 19.78 -5.61 4.08
C THR A 3 18.83 -4.66 4.80
N HIS A 4 17.93 -3.99 4.08
CA HIS A 4 16.96 -3.07 4.66
C HIS A 4 15.67 -3.80 5.02
N GLU A 5 15.05 -3.38 6.11
CA GLU A 5 13.88 -4.05 6.70
C GLU A 5 12.70 -4.26 5.72
N HIS A 6 12.53 -3.37 4.73
CA HIS A 6 11.49 -3.49 3.70
C HIS A 6 11.75 -4.64 2.72
N ALA A 7 12.99 -5.09 2.54
CA ALA A 7 13.40 -6.08 1.54
C ALA A 7 14.03 -7.35 2.14
N ALA A 8 14.60 -7.27 3.34
CA ALA A 8 15.28 -8.37 4.02
C ALA A 8 14.38 -9.59 4.27
N ASP A 9 15.00 -10.73 4.59
CA ASP A 9 14.30 -11.97 4.99
C ASP A 9 13.28 -12.48 3.96
N GLY A 10 13.56 -12.26 2.68
CA GLY A 10 12.67 -12.63 1.57
C GLY A 10 11.39 -11.81 1.52
N LYS A 11 11.34 -10.64 2.16
CA LYS A 11 10.22 -9.69 2.02
C LYS A 11 10.17 -9.12 0.61
N LEU A 12 11.32 -8.84 -0.02
CA LEU A 12 11.41 -8.53 -1.44
C LEU A 12 11.68 -9.81 -2.24
N VAL A 13 10.85 -10.08 -3.24
CA VAL A 13 11.07 -11.14 -4.22
C VAL A 13 10.83 -10.62 -5.62
N THR A 14 11.82 -10.80 -6.49
CA THR A 14 11.69 -10.59 -7.93
C THR A 14 11.17 -11.85 -8.61
N TRP A 15 10.14 -11.68 -9.43
CA TRP A 15 9.49 -12.73 -10.19
C TRP A 15 9.72 -12.50 -11.67
N VAL A 16 9.95 -13.59 -12.39
CA VAL A 16 10.05 -13.60 -13.84
C VAL A 16 9.12 -14.66 -14.40
N LEU A 17 8.38 -14.32 -15.45
CA LEU A 17 7.62 -15.25 -16.26
C LEU A 17 8.52 -15.71 -17.41
N ALA A 18 9.04 -16.93 -17.32
CA ALA A 18 9.93 -17.52 -18.30
C ALA A 18 9.38 -18.87 -18.82
N PRO A 19 9.81 -19.33 -20.01
CA PRO A 19 9.49 -20.66 -20.51
C PRO A 19 9.99 -21.74 -19.55
N ARG A 20 9.19 -22.77 -19.29
CA ARG A 20 9.61 -23.87 -18.40
C ARG A 20 10.77 -24.70 -18.95
N SER A 21 10.91 -24.74 -20.27
CA SER A 21 12.03 -25.41 -20.95
C SER A 21 13.34 -24.65 -20.79
N ASP A 22 13.29 -23.34 -20.48
CA ASP A 22 14.45 -22.49 -20.27
C ASP A 22 14.14 -21.41 -19.20
N PRO A 23 14.02 -21.80 -17.92
CA PRO A 23 13.58 -20.90 -16.86
C PRO A 23 14.63 -19.84 -16.48
N ALA A 24 15.88 -20.00 -16.96
CA ALA A 24 16.99 -19.07 -16.70
C ALA A 24 17.19 -18.06 -17.85
N THR A 25 16.34 -18.09 -18.88
CA THR A 25 16.45 -17.17 -20.01
C THR A 25 16.34 -15.71 -19.59
N LEU A 26 17.11 -14.85 -20.27
CA LEU A 26 16.99 -13.41 -20.15
C LEU A 26 15.90 -12.84 -21.06
N ASP A 27 15.38 -13.62 -22.02
CA ASP A 27 14.22 -13.26 -22.85
C ASP A 27 12.90 -13.65 -22.15
N PHE A 28 12.79 -13.28 -20.88
CA PHE A 28 11.57 -13.53 -20.10
C PHE A 28 10.43 -12.60 -20.54
N MET A 29 9.21 -13.09 -20.42
CA MET A 29 8.03 -12.44 -20.99
C MET A 29 7.54 -11.26 -20.15
N CYS A 30 7.63 -11.38 -18.83
CA CYS A 30 7.18 -10.37 -17.87
C CYS A 30 7.93 -10.53 -16.56
N ALA A 31 8.10 -9.44 -15.81
CA ALA A 31 8.64 -9.47 -14.45
C ALA A 31 7.83 -8.56 -13.52
N CYS A 32 7.95 -8.80 -12.22
CA CYS A 32 7.47 -7.90 -11.18
C CYS A 32 8.22 -8.17 -9.88
N GLU A 33 8.17 -7.22 -8.96
CA GLU A 33 8.58 -7.44 -7.58
C GLU A 33 7.37 -7.54 -6.65
N THR A 34 7.54 -8.31 -5.57
CA THR A 34 6.59 -8.32 -4.46
C THR A 34 7.27 -7.97 -3.16
N PHE A 35 6.57 -7.21 -2.34
CA PHE A 35 6.95 -6.80 -1.01
C PHE A 35 5.99 -7.38 0.03
N ARG A 36 6.46 -8.29 0.87
CA ARG A 36 5.68 -8.82 2.01
C ARG A 36 5.56 -7.75 3.09
N ARG A 37 4.35 -7.42 3.52
CA ARG A 37 4.07 -6.35 4.49
C ARG A 37 3.17 -6.85 5.62
N HIS A 38 3.33 -6.27 6.80
CA HIS A 38 2.35 -6.41 7.86
C HIS A 38 1.13 -5.57 7.55
N ALA A 39 -0.01 -6.12 7.92
CA ALA A 39 -1.30 -5.48 7.73
C ALA A 39 -2.22 -5.84 8.88
N ILE A 40 -3.28 -5.06 9.02
CA ILE A 40 -4.38 -5.35 9.93
C ILE A 40 -5.64 -5.56 9.11
N VAL A 41 -6.43 -6.54 9.52
CA VAL A 41 -7.82 -6.70 9.11
C VAL A 41 -8.71 -6.48 10.32
N ALA A 42 -9.76 -5.69 10.12
CA ALA A 42 -10.81 -5.43 11.09
C ALA A 42 -12.13 -6.01 10.57
N GLU A 43 -12.64 -7.06 11.21
CA GLU A 43 -13.94 -7.62 10.88
C GLU A 43 -15.02 -7.02 11.76
N THR A 44 -16.00 -6.36 11.15
CA THR A 44 -17.10 -5.73 11.87
C THR A 44 -18.38 -6.51 11.61
N GLY A 45 -18.69 -7.42 12.53
CA GLY A 45 -20.00 -8.07 12.58
C GLY A 45 -21.10 -7.07 12.91
N ILE A 46 -22.34 -7.33 12.46
CA ILE A 46 -23.50 -6.48 12.76
C ILE A 46 -23.66 -6.35 14.28
N GLY A 47 -23.63 -5.12 14.79
CA GLY A 47 -23.79 -4.83 16.22
C GLY A 47 -22.61 -5.26 17.11
N LYS A 48 -21.47 -5.67 16.54
CA LYS A 48 -20.28 -6.09 17.29
C LYS A 48 -19.16 -5.07 17.19
N LYS A 49 -18.30 -5.05 18.21
CA LYS A 49 -17.02 -4.32 18.12
C LYS A 49 -16.14 -4.97 17.03
N PRO A 50 -15.31 -4.19 16.32
CA PRO A 50 -14.39 -4.74 15.33
C PRO A 50 -13.41 -5.72 15.97
N GLU A 51 -13.25 -6.89 15.37
CA GLU A 51 -12.19 -7.84 15.72
C GLU A 51 -10.96 -7.57 14.86
N LEU A 52 -9.84 -7.25 15.49
CA LEU A 52 -8.59 -6.92 14.82
C LEU A 52 -7.70 -8.15 14.72
N ARG A 53 -7.13 -8.40 13.52
CA ARG A 53 -6.17 -9.47 13.27
C ARG A 53 -4.98 -8.93 12.49
N GLU A 54 -3.77 -9.22 12.96
CA GLU A 54 -2.57 -9.02 12.17
C GLU A 54 -2.50 -10.08 11.06
N VAL A 55 -2.23 -9.65 9.84
CA VAL A 55 -2.18 -10.51 8.65
C VAL A 55 -1.00 -10.14 7.77
N THR A 56 -0.69 -11.03 6.83
CA THR A 56 0.27 -10.74 5.75
C THR A 56 -0.46 -10.17 4.54
N GLY A 57 0.00 -9.01 4.07
CA GLY A 57 -0.37 -8.46 2.76
C GLY A 57 0.85 -8.35 1.85
N TYR A 58 0.62 -8.17 0.55
CA TYR A 58 1.70 -7.98 -0.42
C TYR A 58 1.50 -6.70 -1.25
N GLY A 59 2.52 -5.84 -1.29
CA GLY A 59 2.64 -4.84 -2.35
C GLY A 59 3.24 -5.48 -3.59
N ILE A 60 2.60 -5.30 -4.75
CA ILE A 60 3.14 -5.69 -6.05
C ILE A 60 3.65 -4.40 -6.71
N ALA A 61 4.93 -4.40 -7.05
CA ALA A 61 5.59 -3.27 -7.67
C ALA A 61 5.63 -3.43 -9.20
N SER A 62 6.75 -3.11 -9.85
CA SER A 62 6.85 -2.83 -11.28
C SER A 62 6.47 -4.04 -12.14
N VAL A 63 5.20 -4.18 -12.52
CA VAL A 63 4.78 -5.20 -13.49
C VAL A 63 5.22 -4.76 -14.87
N PHE A 64 6.34 -5.31 -15.31
CA PHE A 64 7.00 -4.90 -16.53
C PHE A 64 6.92 -6.00 -17.59
N THR A 65 6.48 -5.61 -18.80
CA THR A 65 6.49 -6.45 -20.00
C THR A 65 7.27 -5.72 -21.08
N LEU A 66 8.25 -6.41 -21.68
CA LEU A 66 9.05 -5.88 -22.79
C LEU A 66 8.13 -5.45 -23.94
N PRO A 67 8.44 -4.36 -24.67
CA PRO A 67 7.59 -3.86 -25.76
C PRO A 67 7.17 -4.94 -26.78
N SER A 68 8.09 -5.82 -27.17
CA SER A 68 7.85 -6.94 -28.09
C SER A 68 6.85 -8.00 -27.57
N ASN A 69 6.60 -8.02 -26.26
CA ASN A 69 5.75 -8.98 -25.55
C ASN A 69 4.43 -8.37 -25.03
N ARG A 70 4.22 -7.06 -25.20
CA ARG A 70 2.97 -6.39 -24.80
C ARG A 70 1.79 -6.84 -25.66
N GLY A 71 0.59 -6.77 -25.12
CA GLY A 71 -0.64 -7.19 -25.80
C GLY A 71 -0.84 -8.70 -25.94
N LYS A 72 0.15 -9.53 -25.56
CA LYS A 72 0.08 -11.00 -25.65
C LYS A 72 -0.47 -11.69 -24.40
N GLY A 73 -0.92 -10.92 -23.41
CA GLY A 73 -1.50 -11.44 -22.17
C GLY A 73 -0.50 -11.90 -21.09
N TYR A 74 0.80 -11.76 -21.30
CA TYR A 74 1.82 -12.22 -20.35
C TYR A 74 1.74 -11.58 -18.96
N ALA A 75 1.53 -10.26 -18.88
CA ALA A 75 1.36 -9.57 -17.60
C ALA A 75 0.16 -10.13 -16.81
N ARG A 76 -0.98 -10.34 -17.49
CA ARG A 76 -2.17 -10.93 -16.89
C ARG A 76 -1.89 -12.35 -16.40
N HIS A 77 -1.24 -13.18 -17.23
CA HIS A 77 -0.89 -14.55 -16.87
C HIS A 77 0.06 -14.60 -15.67
N MET A 78 1.08 -13.73 -15.64
CA MET A 78 1.99 -13.58 -14.51
C MET A 78 1.24 -13.25 -13.22
N MET A 79 0.33 -12.27 -13.25
CA MET A 79 -0.46 -11.92 -12.07
C MET A 79 -1.37 -13.06 -11.61
N CYS A 80 -2.02 -13.77 -12.54
CA CYS A 80 -2.79 -14.98 -12.23
C CYS A 80 -1.98 -16.05 -11.50
N LEU A 81 -0.77 -16.35 -11.99
CA LEU A 81 0.16 -17.28 -11.33
C LEU A 81 0.63 -16.75 -9.98
N LEU A 82 0.92 -15.45 -9.89
CA LEU A 82 1.35 -14.83 -8.64
C LEU A 82 0.26 -14.91 -7.56
N HIS A 83 -1.00 -14.63 -7.90
CA HIS A 83 -2.12 -14.81 -6.99
C HIS A 83 -2.25 -16.27 -6.49
N TRP A 84 -1.98 -17.24 -7.36
CA TRP A 84 -1.95 -18.65 -6.96
C TRP A 84 -0.85 -18.97 -5.93
N VAL A 85 0.29 -18.30 -6.02
CA VAL A 85 1.44 -18.44 -5.11
C VAL A 85 1.20 -17.71 -3.79
N LEU A 86 0.63 -16.50 -3.82
CA LEU A 86 0.45 -15.66 -2.63
C LEU A 86 -0.73 -16.12 -1.77
N ALA A 87 -1.82 -16.57 -2.40
CA ALA A 87 -3.07 -16.85 -1.70
C ALA A 87 -3.06 -18.19 -0.91
N PRO A 88 -3.77 -18.23 0.23
CA PRO A 88 -4.03 -19.46 0.96
C PRO A 88 -4.71 -20.53 0.09
N ARG A 89 -4.33 -21.79 0.30
CA ARG A 89 -4.90 -22.92 -0.47
C ARG A 89 -6.42 -22.99 -0.34
N SER A 90 -6.93 -22.66 0.84
CA SER A 90 -8.36 -22.65 1.18
C SER A 90 -9.17 -21.65 0.37
N VAL A 91 -8.53 -20.68 -0.28
CA VAL A 91 -9.16 -19.65 -1.10
C VAL A 91 -8.69 -19.71 -2.55
N LEU A 92 -8.23 -20.86 -3.02
CA LEU A 92 -7.99 -21.11 -4.44
C LEU A 92 -8.99 -22.15 -4.96
N PRO A 93 -9.26 -22.16 -6.28
CA PRO A 93 -10.03 -23.23 -6.91
C PRO A 93 -9.47 -24.61 -6.56
N PHE A 94 -10.31 -25.65 -6.59
CA PHE A 94 -9.87 -27.01 -6.30
C PHE A 94 -8.80 -27.46 -7.30
N GLU A 95 -9.01 -27.20 -8.59
CA GLU A 95 -8.09 -27.55 -9.67
C GLU A 95 -7.29 -26.34 -10.15
N PHE A 96 -6.06 -26.59 -10.60
CA PHE A 96 -5.28 -25.58 -11.31
C PHE A 96 -5.81 -25.46 -12.75
N PRO A 97 -6.09 -24.25 -13.26
CA PRO A 97 -6.61 -24.09 -14.61
C PRO A 97 -5.66 -24.69 -15.66
N ALA A 98 -6.11 -25.69 -16.42
CA ALA A 98 -5.28 -26.37 -17.42
C ALA A 98 -4.74 -25.40 -18.49
N THR A 99 -5.49 -24.34 -18.81
CA THR A 99 -5.08 -23.29 -19.75
C THR A 99 -3.90 -22.45 -19.25
N TRP A 100 -3.55 -22.53 -17.96
CA TRP A 100 -2.38 -21.87 -17.39
C TRP A 100 -1.13 -22.76 -17.42
N GLY A 101 -1.24 -23.99 -17.95
CA GLY A 101 -0.16 -24.97 -18.00
C GLY A 101 0.01 -25.71 -16.68
N ALA A 102 1.25 -25.94 -16.27
CA ALA A 102 1.55 -26.56 -14.98
C ALA A 102 1.51 -25.52 -13.85
N PRO A 103 1.12 -25.89 -12.61
CA PRO A 103 1.13 -24.98 -11.47
C PRO A 103 2.57 -24.58 -11.06
N PRO A 104 2.74 -23.41 -10.42
CA PRO A 104 3.96 -23.09 -9.69
C PRO A 104 4.19 -24.07 -8.53
N ASP A 105 5.45 -24.34 -8.20
CA ASP A 105 5.81 -25.22 -7.08
C ASP A 105 5.42 -24.56 -5.74
N ARG A 106 4.46 -25.17 -5.05
CA ARG A 106 3.93 -24.67 -3.78
C ARG A 106 4.84 -24.96 -2.60
N GLU A 107 5.68 -25.98 -2.66
CA GLU A 107 6.64 -26.28 -1.59
C GLU A 107 7.77 -25.25 -1.58
N ILE A 108 8.23 -24.82 -2.76
CA ILE A 108 9.17 -23.69 -2.88
C ILE A 108 8.54 -22.41 -2.32
N ALA A 109 7.29 -22.13 -2.69
CA ALA A 109 6.56 -20.98 -2.16
C ALA A 109 6.40 -21.04 -0.63
N ALA A 110 6.01 -22.19 -0.08
CA ALA A 110 5.82 -22.40 1.35
C ALA A 110 7.14 -22.27 2.13
N ARG A 111 8.26 -22.81 1.61
CA ARG A 111 9.59 -22.64 2.22
C ARG A 111 10.04 -21.17 2.28
N ARG A 112 9.51 -20.32 1.39
CA ARG A 112 9.72 -18.87 1.41
C ARG A 112 8.66 -18.13 2.24
N GLY A 113 7.76 -18.83 2.94
CA GLY A 113 6.69 -18.27 3.76
C GLY A 113 5.53 -17.67 2.97
N MET A 114 5.32 -18.09 1.72
CA MET A 114 4.21 -17.62 0.88
C MET A 114 2.99 -18.54 1.00
N GLY A 115 1.88 -18.15 0.35
CA GLY A 115 0.62 -18.90 0.43
C GLY A 115 -0.21 -18.60 1.67
N VAL A 116 0.03 -17.44 2.31
CA VAL A 116 -0.64 -17.01 3.55
C VAL A 116 -1.18 -15.57 3.44
N ALA A 117 -1.15 -14.98 2.25
CA ALA A 117 -1.57 -13.59 2.06
C ALA A 117 -3.08 -13.42 2.28
N GLN A 118 -3.48 -12.37 2.98
CA GLN A 118 -4.90 -12.01 3.10
C GLN A 118 -5.35 -11.10 1.94
N PHE A 119 -4.42 -10.34 1.37
CA PHE A 119 -4.62 -9.52 0.18
C PHE A 119 -3.29 -9.18 -0.51
N SER A 120 -3.38 -8.69 -1.74
CA SER A 120 -2.28 -8.00 -2.41
C SER A 120 -2.77 -6.74 -3.12
N VAL A 121 -1.86 -5.79 -3.33
CA VAL A 121 -2.15 -4.46 -3.86
C VAL A 121 -1.20 -4.15 -5.01
N LEU A 122 -1.69 -3.52 -6.07
CA LEU A 122 -0.86 -2.81 -7.04
C LEU A 122 -1.47 -1.45 -7.38
N TYR A 123 -0.65 -0.53 -7.89
CA TYR A 123 -1.08 0.76 -8.43
C TYR A 123 -0.91 0.71 -9.95
N SER A 124 -2.02 0.79 -10.68
CA SER A 124 -2.03 0.59 -12.11
C SER A 124 -1.94 1.90 -12.89
N ASP A 125 -0.98 1.97 -13.80
CA ASP A 125 -0.83 3.06 -14.78
C ASP A 125 -1.48 2.73 -16.13
N VAL A 126 -2.07 1.54 -16.25
CA VAL A 126 -2.68 1.03 -17.48
C VAL A 126 -4.20 0.92 -17.36
N GLY A 127 -4.78 1.58 -16.35
CA GLY A 127 -6.22 1.67 -16.13
C GLY A 127 -6.79 0.65 -15.13
N PRO A 128 -8.10 0.74 -14.85
CA PRO A 128 -8.75 -0.01 -13.78
C PRO A 128 -8.92 -1.52 -14.08
N ASP A 129 -8.90 -1.90 -15.35
CA ASP A 129 -9.29 -3.26 -15.76
C ASP A 129 -8.15 -4.28 -15.65
N PHE A 130 -6.89 -3.82 -15.66
CA PHE A 130 -5.73 -4.71 -15.68
C PHE A 130 -5.74 -5.69 -14.51
N TYR A 131 -5.78 -5.19 -13.27
CA TYR A 131 -5.73 -6.04 -12.08
C TYR A 131 -7.04 -6.78 -11.83
N ARG A 132 -8.16 -6.16 -12.21
CA ARG A 132 -9.50 -6.78 -12.13
C ARG A 132 -9.56 -8.09 -12.92
N ALA A 133 -8.92 -8.13 -14.08
CA ALA A 133 -8.85 -9.31 -14.94
C ALA A 133 -7.88 -10.40 -14.46
N CYS A 134 -7.14 -10.17 -13.37
CA CYS A 134 -6.07 -11.04 -12.86
C CYS A 134 -6.56 -11.92 -11.70
N GLY A 135 -7.28 -13.00 -11.99
CA GLY A 135 -7.50 -14.07 -11.01
C GLY A 135 -8.73 -14.91 -11.29
N PRO A 136 -8.95 -15.98 -10.49
CA PRO A 136 -10.12 -16.82 -10.64
C PRO A 136 -11.39 -16.05 -10.26
N GLU A 137 -12.46 -16.21 -11.04
CA GLU A 137 -13.80 -15.71 -10.74
C GLU A 137 -14.32 -16.36 -9.45
N ARG A 138 -14.98 -15.56 -8.60
CA ARG A 138 -15.59 -16.05 -7.36
C ARG A 138 -16.86 -15.28 -7.04
N ASP A 139 -17.91 -16.04 -6.77
CA ASP A 139 -19.12 -15.58 -6.11
C ASP A 139 -19.09 -16.02 -4.66
N SER A 140 -19.11 -15.07 -3.74
CA SER A 140 -19.65 -15.32 -2.40
C SER A 140 -20.04 -14.01 -1.72
N ARG A 141 -21.33 -13.91 -1.36
CA ARG A 141 -21.89 -12.84 -0.54
C ARG A 141 -21.89 -13.29 0.92
N THR A 142 -21.32 -12.50 1.82
CA THR A 142 -21.50 -12.73 3.27
C THR A 142 -21.65 -11.39 3.99
N GLY A 143 -22.71 -11.24 4.79
CA GLY A 143 -22.99 -10.00 5.51
C GLY A 143 -21.90 -9.59 6.53
N GLY A 144 -21.73 -8.28 6.71
CA GLY A 144 -20.75 -7.64 7.60
C GLY A 144 -19.55 -7.05 6.85
N ARG A 145 -19.09 -5.84 7.24
CA ARG A 145 -17.98 -5.12 6.57
C ARG A 145 -16.63 -5.56 7.14
N THR A 146 -15.64 -5.64 6.26
CA THR A 146 -14.25 -5.94 6.58
C THR A 146 -13.38 -4.78 6.12
N SER A 147 -12.67 -4.14 7.04
CA SER A 147 -11.70 -3.11 6.70
C SER A 147 -10.29 -3.67 6.77
N PHE A 148 -9.38 -3.19 5.93
CA PHE A 148 -7.97 -3.60 5.99
C PHE A 148 -7.03 -2.45 5.66
N THR A 149 -5.78 -2.56 6.14
CA THR A 149 -4.72 -1.57 5.86
C THR A 149 -3.33 -2.16 6.03
N PHE A 150 -2.35 -1.59 5.33
CA PHE A 150 -0.94 -1.86 5.62
C PHE A 150 -0.49 -1.09 6.86
N LEU A 151 0.38 -1.73 7.64
CA LEU A 151 1.09 -1.07 8.73
C LEU A 151 2.35 -0.38 8.19
N PRO A 152 2.64 0.86 8.63
CA PRO A 152 3.88 1.55 8.29
C PRO A 152 4.99 1.19 9.28
N ASP A 153 4.84 0.07 10.00
CA ASP A 153 5.70 -0.36 11.09
C ASP A 153 7.03 -0.88 10.56
N LYS A 154 7.96 -1.15 11.50
CA LYS A 154 9.25 -1.77 11.23
C LYS A 154 9.93 -1.13 10.01
N GLY A 155 10.16 0.18 10.06
CA GLY A 155 10.90 0.89 9.01
C GLY A 155 10.22 1.04 7.64
N VAL A 156 9.05 0.45 7.38
CA VAL A 156 8.32 0.63 6.11
C VAL A 156 7.98 2.10 5.89
N GLY A 157 7.44 2.78 6.91
CA GLY A 157 7.18 4.22 6.82
C GLY A 157 8.44 5.07 6.70
N ALA A 158 9.53 4.67 7.37
CA ALA A 158 10.81 5.36 7.30
C ALA A 158 11.47 5.24 5.92
N PHE A 159 11.28 4.11 5.23
CA PHE A 159 11.82 3.92 3.90
C PHE A 159 11.24 4.91 2.88
N VAL A 160 9.96 5.27 3.00
CA VAL A 160 9.34 6.29 2.14
C VAL A 160 10.03 7.65 2.29
N VAL A 161 10.53 7.97 3.49
CA VAL A 161 11.32 9.17 3.77
C VAL A 161 12.74 9.03 3.23
N GLN A 162 13.39 7.89 3.46
CA GLN A 162 14.75 7.65 3.00
C GLN A 162 14.88 7.77 1.47
N ARG A 163 13.88 7.37 0.70
CA ARG A 163 13.90 7.49 -0.78
C ARG A 163 13.96 8.92 -1.31
N THR A 164 13.70 9.92 -0.47
CA THR A 164 13.79 11.33 -0.85
C THR A 164 15.20 11.88 -0.69
N MET A 165 16.13 11.12 -0.09
CA MET A 165 17.49 11.60 0.14
C MET A 165 18.22 11.85 -1.18
N SER A 166 19.06 12.87 -1.18
CA SER A 166 20.14 13.04 -2.16
C SER A 166 21.46 12.59 -1.53
N PHE A 167 22.52 12.60 -2.32
CA PHE A 167 23.86 12.26 -1.86
C PHE A 167 24.82 13.42 -2.13
N THR A 168 25.70 13.71 -1.19
CA THR A 168 26.84 14.63 -1.42
C THR A 168 27.82 14.01 -2.42
N PRO A 169 28.80 14.77 -2.95
CA PRO A 169 29.88 14.19 -3.77
C PRO A 169 30.66 13.07 -3.06
N ASN A 170 30.67 13.07 -1.72
CA ASN A 170 31.30 12.03 -0.89
C ASN A 170 30.35 10.85 -0.57
N LEU A 171 29.20 10.76 -1.23
CA LEU A 171 28.17 9.74 -1.04
C LEU A 171 27.52 9.75 0.36
N GLU A 172 27.52 10.88 1.05
CA GLU A 172 26.81 11.02 2.32
C GLU A 172 25.33 11.32 2.07
N PRO A 173 24.39 10.63 2.74
CA PRO A 173 22.96 10.83 2.54
C PRO A 173 22.50 12.16 3.15
N VAL A 174 21.76 12.95 2.37
CA VAL A 174 21.17 14.22 2.82
C VAL A 174 19.67 14.17 2.64
N LEU A 175 18.93 14.33 3.74
CA LEU A 175 17.48 14.45 3.69
C LEU A 175 17.08 15.89 3.35
N PRO A 176 16.07 16.08 2.48
CA PRO A 176 15.61 17.41 2.07
C PRO A 176 14.82 18.14 3.17
N SER A 177 14.46 17.46 4.26
CA SER A 177 13.70 18.01 5.38
C SER A 177 14.10 17.30 6.68
N ASN A 178 13.99 18.02 7.79
CA ASN A 178 14.05 17.46 9.14
C ASN A 178 12.65 17.22 9.74
N THR A 179 11.59 17.59 9.02
CA THR A 179 10.19 17.50 9.46
C THR A 179 9.39 16.62 8.50
N TRP A 180 8.81 15.55 9.04
CA TRP A 180 8.11 14.50 8.29
C TRP A 180 6.69 14.24 8.81
N GLY A 181 6.24 15.04 9.77
CA GLY A 181 4.94 14.91 10.40
C GLY A 181 4.71 15.96 11.47
N VAL A 182 3.45 16.08 11.90
CA VAL A 182 3.06 16.86 13.07
C VAL A 182 2.05 16.06 13.90
N LEU A 183 2.22 16.13 15.21
CA LEU A 183 1.28 15.64 16.22
C LEU A 183 0.70 16.85 16.95
N LEU A 184 -0.63 16.91 17.07
CA LEU A 184 -1.28 17.86 17.95
C LEU A 184 -1.33 17.26 19.36
N LEU A 185 -0.52 17.82 20.26
CA LEU A 185 -0.51 17.39 21.66
C LEU A 185 -1.85 17.76 22.34
N PRO A 186 -2.45 16.83 23.11
CA PRO A 186 -3.53 17.14 24.03
C PRO A 186 -3.15 18.24 25.02
N ALA A 187 -4.14 18.93 25.58
CA ALA A 187 -3.90 19.91 26.62
C ALA A 187 -3.29 19.23 27.86
N GLY A 188 -2.10 19.64 28.28
CA GLY A 188 -1.37 19.05 29.41
C GLY A 188 -0.23 18.11 29.02
N ALA A 189 -0.25 17.55 27.81
CA ALA A 189 0.83 16.72 27.31
C ALA A 189 2.02 17.57 26.82
N SER A 190 3.22 17.29 27.36
CA SER A 190 4.48 17.92 26.93
C SER A 190 5.10 17.26 25.70
N ASP A 191 4.80 15.99 25.48
CA ASP A 191 5.42 15.15 24.46
C ASP A 191 4.50 14.00 24.02
N LEU A 192 4.96 13.22 23.05
CA LEU A 192 4.23 12.07 22.51
C LEU A 192 3.98 10.98 23.57
N GLY A 193 4.92 10.75 24.49
CA GLY A 193 4.76 9.74 25.54
C GLY A 193 3.61 10.10 26.47
N ALA A 194 3.58 11.35 26.95
CA ALA A 194 2.47 11.89 27.72
C ALA A 194 1.14 11.84 26.95
N ALA A 195 1.15 12.26 25.69
CA ALA A 195 -0.05 12.27 24.84
C ALA A 195 -0.64 10.86 24.64
N LEU A 196 0.19 9.82 24.55
CA LEU A 196 -0.28 8.44 24.41
C LEU A 196 -0.78 7.86 25.74
N ALA A 197 -0.23 8.26 26.88
CA ALA A 197 -0.67 7.81 28.19
C ALA A 197 -2.06 8.38 28.58
N GLU A 198 -2.37 9.61 28.18
CA GLU A 198 -3.64 10.29 28.48
C GLU A 198 -4.81 9.86 27.58
N THR A 199 -4.56 8.99 26.60
CA THR A 199 -5.52 8.56 25.56
C THR A 199 -6.88 8.09 26.12
N SER A 200 -6.92 7.54 27.33
CA SER A 200 -8.15 7.03 27.95
C SER A 200 -9.19 8.09 28.29
N LEU A 201 -8.83 9.39 28.38
CA LEU A 201 -9.73 10.48 28.76
C LEU A 201 -10.20 11.37 27.59
N HIS A 202 -9.35 11.65 26.60
CA HIS A 202 -9.61 12.67 25.57
C HIS A 202 -9.59 12.13 24.13
N GLY A 203 -9.47 10.82 23.98
CA GLY A 203 -9.30 10.17 22.68
C GLY A 203 -7.86 10.25 22.18
N LEU A 204 -7.61 9.60 21.05
CA LEU A 204 -6.27 9.54 20.45
C LEU A 204 -5.89 10.89 19.81
N PRO A 205 -4.61 11.31 19.92
CA PRO A 205 -4.19 12.58 19.35
C PRO A 205 -4.29 12.60 17.83
N SER A 206 -4.61 13.77 17.28
CA SER A 206 -4.62 14.01 15.84
C SER A 206 -3.19 14.25 15.34
N PHE A 207 -2.84 13.64 14.22
CA PHE A 207 -1.52 13.76 13.63
C PHE A 207 -1.59 13.61 12.11
N VAL A 208 -0.53 14.06 11.45
CA VAL A 208 -0.28 13.81 10.05
C VAL A 208 1.20 13.52 9.82
N ALA A 209 1.50 12.57 8.95
CA ALA A 209 2.85 12.25 8.48
C ALA A 209 2.87 12.29 6.96
N TRP A 210 4.04 12.57 6.38
CA TRP A 210 4.20 12.72 4.93
C TRP A 210 5.57 12.29 4.43
N THR A 211 5.67 12.14 3.11
CA THR A 211 6.93 12.08 2.35
C THR A 211 6.96 13.21 1.31
N LEU A 212 8.07 13.37 0.61
CA LEU A 212 8.26 14.36 -0.43
C LEU A 212 8.59 13.68 -1.77
N ASP A 213 7.85 14.05 -2.81
CA ASP A 213 8.16 13.75 -4.20
C ASP A 213 8.79 14.98 -4.84
N LEU A 214 10.13 15.03 -4.83
CA LEU A 214 10.91 16.19 -5.28
C LEU A 214 11.49 16.00 -6.69
N ARG A 215 11.33 14.81 -7.28
CA ARG A 215 11.84 14.46 -8.61
C ARG A 215 10.81 14.66 -9.71
N THR A 216 9.56 14.94 -9.34
CA THR A 216 8.46 15.25 -10.26
C THR A 216 8.14 16.75 -10.20
N SER A 217 7.52 17.26 -11.27
CA SER A 217 6.91 18.59 -11.29
C SER A 217 5.40 18.42 -11.43
N PRO A 218 4.58 19.04 -10.55
CA PRO A 218 4.99 19.86 -9.41
C PRO A 218 5.64 19.04 -8.30
N ARG A 219 6.59 19.66 -7.56
CA ARG A 219 7.12 19.06 -6.33
C ARG A 219 5.98 18.88 -5.34
N THR A 220 5.86 17.69 -4.77
CA THR A 220 4.66 17.30 -4.02
C THR A 220 4.97 16.75 -2.63
N LEU A 221 4.26 17.24 -1.60
CA LEU A 221 4.19 16.62 -0.28
C LEU A 221 3.04 15.61 -0.30
N VAL A 222 3.37 14.33 -0.10
CA VAL A 222 2.38 13.26 -0.15
C VAL A 222 2.13 12.78 1.27
N VAL A 223 0.90 12.95 1.75
CA VAL A 223 0.49 12.44 3.07
C VAL A 223 0.58 10.92 3.08
N THR A 224 1.32 10.41 4.05
CA THR A 224 1.52 8.97 4.26
C THR A 224 0.71 8.46 5.42
N ARG A 225 0.26 9.30 6.36
CA ARG A 225 -0.71 8.92 7.39
C ARG A 225 -1.45 10.14 7.91
N LEU A 226 -2.78 10.05 8.05
CA LEU A 226 -3.58 11.10 8.67
C LEU A 226 -4.57 10.53 9.67
N ARG A 227 -4.55 11.05 10.89
CA ARG A 227 -5.62 10.92 11.87
C ARG A 227 -6.10 12.31 12.26
N ALA A 228 -7.35 12.60 11.93
CA ALA A 228 -7.97 13.86 12.27
C ALA A 228 -9.49 13.69 12.45
N ASN A 229 -10.09 14.65 13.15
CA ASN A 229 -11.53 14.89 13.17
C ASN A 229 -11.80 16.27 12.54
N THR A 230 -13.08 16.66 12.45
CA THR A 230 -13.48 17.92 11.81
C THR A 230 -12.94 19.16 12.52
N SER A 231 -12.69 19.12 13.84
CA SER A 231 -12.16 20.27 14.58
C SER A 231 -10.64 20.40 14.48
N THR A 232 -9.92 19.29 14.34
CA THR A 232 -8.44 19.27 14.31
C THR A 232 -7.88 19.36 12.90
N LEU A 233 -8.62 18.92 11.88
CA LEU A 233 -8.16 18.92 10.49
C LEU A 233 -7.70 20.31 10.00
N PRO A 234 -8.43 21.42 10.18
CA PRO A 234 -8.00 22.73 9.68
C PRO A 234 -6.61 23.14 10.18
N ARG A 235 -6.31 22.85 11.45
CA ARG A 235 -4.99 23.12 12.03
C ARG A 235 -3.90 22.27 11.37
N LEU A 236 -4.14 20.97 11.16
CA LEU A 236 -3.20 20.10 10.46
C LEU A 236 -2.96 20.53 9.00
N LEU A 237 -4.01 20.96 8.28
CA LEU A 237 -3.89 21.46 6.91
C LEU A 237 -2.98 22.69 6.84
N ASN A 238 -3.10 23.63 7.79
CA ASN A 238 -2.25 24.81 7.85
C ASN A 238 -0.79 24.47 8.18
N LEU A 239 -0.56 23.56 9.13
CA LEU A 239 0.78 23.08 9.48
C LEU A 239 1.45 22.36 8.31
N MET A 240 0.70 21.59 7.52
CA MET A 240 1.21 21.00 6.28
C MET A 240 1.57 22.05 5.23
N LYS A 241 0.75 23.11 5.09
CA LYS A 241 1.08 24.25 4.19
C LYS A 241 2.37 24.95 4.62
N ASP A 242 2.59 25.13 5.92
CA ASP A 242 3.86 25.66 6.46
C ASP A 242 5.04 24.76 6.15
N ALA A 243 4.90 23.44 6.36
CA ALA A 243 5.93 22.46 6.03
C ALA A 243 6.25 22.43 4.53
N ALA A 244 5.23 22.47 3.67
CA ALA A 244 5.40 22.49 2.22
C ALA A 244 6.15 23.75 1.75
N ARG A 245 5.82 24.92 2.29
CA ARG A 245 6.56 26.17 2.00
C ARG A 245 8.03 26.07 2.40
N LYS A 246 8.32 25.56 3.59
CA LYS A 246 9.70 25.37 4.07
C LYS A 246 10.50 24.38 3.20
N ALA A 247 9.83 23.39 2.63
CA ALA A 247 10.43 22.38 1.77
C ALA A 247 10.45 22.75 0.27
N ASP A 248 10.03 23.97 -0.11
CA ASP A 248 9.93 24.42 -1.50
C ASP A 248 9.10 23.44 -2.37
N VAL A 249 7.92 23.10 -1.85
CA VAL A 249 6.95 22.17 -2.44
C VAL A 249 5.73 22.95 -2.93
N GLU A 250 5.29 22.62 -4.14
CA GLU A 250 4.23 23.34 -4.86
C GLU A 250 2.83 22.74 -4.61
N LYS A 251 2.77 21.44 -4.32
CA LYS A 251 1.52 20.68 -4.18
C LYS A 251 1.50 19.85 -2.90
N ILE A 252 0.33 19.70 -2.28
CA ILE A 252 0.10 18.74 -1.19
C ILE A 252 -1.00 17.77 -1.63
N GLU A 253 -0.74 16.48 -1.46
CA GLU A 253 -1.70 15.42 -1.77
C GLU A 253 -2.10 14.62 -0.52
N ILE A 254 -3.40 14.43 -0.35
CA ILE A 254 -3.98 13.51 0.64
C ILE A 254 -4.83 12.51 -0.12
N TRP A 255 -4.49 11.23 -0.02
CA TRP A 255 -5.21 10.19 -0.72
C TRP A 255 -6.35 9.67 0.14
N TYR A 256 -7.50 9.42 -0.47
CA TYR A 256 -8.65 8.76 0.15
C TYR A 256 -9.11 9.40 1.47
N LEU A 257 -9.18 10.74 1.52
CA LEU A 257 -9.69 11.48 2.67
C LEU A 257 -11.21 11.17 2.84
N PRO A 258 -11.72 10.84 4.03
CA PRO A 258 -13.15 10.56 4.22
C PRO A 258 -14.04 11.77 3.88
N ASP A 259 -15.24 11.55 3.34
CA ASP A 259 -16.15 12.61 2.84
C ASP A 259 -16.39 13.73 3.86
N LYS A 260 -16.57 13.37 5.14
CA LYS A 260 -16.75 14.36 6.22
C LYS A 260 -15.54 15.29 6.39
N LEU A 261 -14.33 14.77 6.17
CA LEU A 261 -13.10 15.54 6.22
C LEU A 261 -12.82 16.26 4.90
N GLN A 262 -13.24 15.71 3.76
CA GLN A 262 -13.21 16.43 2.47
C GLN A 262 -14.04 17.71 2.53
N ALA A 263 -15.25 17.67 3.09
CA ALA A 263 -16.09 18.86 3.25
C ALA A 263 -15.36 19.98 4.02
N VAL A 264 -14.75 19.64 5.15
CA VAL A 264 -13.93 20.59 5.94
C VAL A 264 -12.70 21.07 5.15
N ALA A 265 -12.02 20.20 4.42
CA ALA A 265 -10.87 20.60 3.61
C ALA A 265 -11.28 21.56 2.48
N ASN A 266 -12.43 21.33 1.83
CA ASN A 266 -12.97 22.17 0.77
C ASN A 266 -13.30 23.58 1.30
N GLU A 267 -13.87 23.70 2.51
CA GLU A 267 -14.08 24.99 3.19
C GLU A 267 -12.77 25.74 3.45
N GLN A 268 -11.65 25.01 3.59
CA GLN A 268 -10.29 25.55 3.77
C GLN A 268 -9.55 25.79 2.43
N GLY A 269 -10.28 25.73 1.30
CA GLY A 269 -9.78 25.99 -0.04
C GLY A 269 -9.04 24.81 -0.69
N TRP A 270 -9.13 23.60 -0.14
CA TRP A 270 -8.60 22.40 -0.79
C TRP A 270 -9.55 21.92 -1.90
N LYS A 271 -8.99 21.17 -2.85
CA LYS A 271 -9.76 20.59 -3.96
C LYS A 271 -9.71 19.08 -3.89
N THR A 272 -10.87 18.45 -4.01
CA THR A 272 -10.99 17.01 -4.18
C THR A 272 -11.20 16.70 -5.66
N ALA A 273 -10.48 15.70 -6.17
CA ALA A 273 -10.59 15.26 -7.55
C ALA A 273 -10.40 13.74 -7.64
N GLU A 274 -10.98 13.14 -8.67
CA GLU A 274 -10.73 11.74 -9.02
C GLU A 274 -9.30 11.59 -9.58
N ARG A 275 -8.64 10.49 -9.21
CA ARG A 275 -7.31 10.16 -9.70
C ARG A 275 -7.44 9.34 -10.98
N LEU A 276 -6.66 9.68 -12.01
CA LEU A 276 -6.72 9.02 -13.32
C LEU A 276 -5.54 8.07 -13.59
N GLU A 277 -4.48 8.16 -12.81
CA GLU A 277 -3.23 7.40 -12.96
C GLU A 277 -2.78 6.82 -11.62
N HIS A 278 -1.94 5.79 -11.62
CA HIS A 278 -1.57 5.07 -10.41
C HIS A 278 -2.81 4.62 -9.63
N LEU A 279 -3.77 4.00 -10.32
CA LEU A 279 -5.03 3.57 -9.72
C LEU A 279 -4.78 2.42 -8.75
N SER A 280 -5.05 2.64 -7.48
CA SER A 280 -4.89 1.63 -6.43
C SER A 280 -5.88 0.48 -6.65
N ALA A 281 -5.39 -0.74 -6.76
CA ALA A 281 -6.21 -1.93 -6.97
C ALA A 281 -5.80 -3.05 -6.00
N VAL A 282 -6.79 -3.82 -5.55
CA VAL A 282 -6.64 -4.84 -4.50
C VAL A 282 -7.16 -6.18 -5.01
N LYS A 283 -6.39 -7.23 -4.72
CA LYS A 283 -6.87 -8.61 -4.78
C LYS A 283 -7.08 -9.08 -3.36
N TRP A 284 -8.33 -9.30 -2.99
CA TRP A 284 -8.69 -9.87 -1.70
C TRP A 284 -8.66 -11.39 -1.76
N TYR A 285 -8.00 -12.02 -0.79
CA TYR A 285 -7.90 -13.48 -0.65
C TYR A 285 -8.75 -14.00 0.51
N GLY A 286 -9.84 -13.31 0.85
CA GLY A 286 -10.84 -13.79 1.81
C GLY A 286 -12.16 -14.15 1.14
N ARG A 287 -13.15 -14.51 1.96
CA ARG A 287 -14.50 -14.92 1.50
C ARG A 287 -15.48 -13.76 1.28
N LYS A 288 -15.04 -12.54 1.60
CA LYS A 288 -15.86 -11.33 1.50
C LYS A 288 -15.94 -10.85 0.06
N SER A 289 -17.10 -10.30 -0.30
CA SER A 289 -17.31 -9.69 -1.62
C SER A 289 -16.71 -8.29 -1.65
N GLU A 290 -16.50 -7.74 -2.85
CA GLU A 290 -15.99 -6.37 -3.04
C GLU A 290 -16.81 -5.32 -2.27
N ALA A 291 -18.15 -5.44 -2.28
CA ALA A 291 -19.04 -4.52 -1.59
C ALA A 291 -18.91 -4.54 -0.05
N ASP A 292 -18.32 -5.61 0.50
CA ASP A 292 -18.15 -5.82 1.94
C ASP A 292 -16.74 -5.46 2.41
N ILE A 293 -15.86 -4.99 1.52
CA ILE A 293 -14.46 -4.73 1.82
C ILE A 293 -14.17 -3.23 1.73
N ASP A 294 -13.42 -2.72 2.70
CA ASP A 294 -13.00 -1.34 2.76
C ASP A 294 -11.48 -1.24 2.95
N TRP A 295 -10.78 -0.61 2.00
CA TRP A 295 -9.36 -0.34 2.16
C TRP A 295 -9.19 1.00 2.86
N VAL A 296 -9.01 0.93 4.18
CA VAL A 296 -8.76 2.11 5.00
C VAL A 296 -7.29 2.51 4.93
N PHE A 297 -7.03 3.82 4.92
CA PHE A 297 -5.68 4.36 4.78
C PHE A 297 -4.96 3.83 3.53
N ASN A 298 -5.60 4.02 2.37
CA ASN A 298 -5.02 3.75 1.04
C ASN A 298 -3.88 4.76 0.76
N GLU A 299 -2.75 4.48 1.38
CA GLU A 299 -1.58 5.33 1.44
C GLU A 299 -0.39 4.67 0.72
N LYS A 300 0.66 5.44 0.43
CA LYS A 300 1.79 5.07 -0.44
C LYS A 300 2.72 3.95 0.10
N PHE A 301 2.39 3.27 1.20
CA PHE A 301 3.28 2.28 1.84
C PHE A 301 3.50 0.99 1.04
N CYS A 302 2.60 0.68 0.11
CA CYS A 302 2.70 -0.44 -0.81
C CYS A 302 3.84 -0.34 -1.84
N TRP A 303 4.34 0.88 -2.10
CA TRP A 303 5.35 1.19 -3.12
C TRP A 303 6.78 1.03 -2.60
N CYS A 304 6.93 0.18 -1.60
CA CYS A 304 8.11 0.04 -0.78
C CYS A 304 8.32 -1.40 -0.50
#